data_AF-A0A259NMN5-F1
#
_entry.id   AF-A0A259NMN5-F1
#
_cell.length_a   1.000
_cell.length_b   1.000
_cell.length_c   1.000
_cell.angle_alpha   90.00
_cell.angle_beta   90.00
_cell.angle_gamma   90.00
#
_symmetry.space_group_name_H-M   'P 1'
#
loop_
_entity.id
_entity.type
_entity.pdbx_description
1 polymer ?
#
loop_
_entity_poly.entity_id
_entity_poly.type
_entity_poly.pdbx_seq_one_letter_code
_entity_poly.pdbx_strand_id
1 'polypeptide(L)' 'MRVLLVEDTVGLGEAVRDQIADDGHAVDWVQTLGFAEASVRTT' A
#
# COMPACT_ATOMS: atom_id res chain seq x y z
N MET A 1 8.17 10.04 -1.52
CA MET A 1 8.34 9.17 -0.33
C MET A 1 7.73 7.80 -0.62
N ARG A 2 8.06 6.75 0.15
CA ARG A 2 7.46 5.40 -0.02
C ARG A 2 6.42 5.15 1.06
N VAL A 3 5.22 4.73 0.65
CA VAL A 3 4.08 4.50 1.54
C VAL A 3 3.65 3.04 1.40
N LEU A 4 3.57 2.32 2.51
CA LEU A 4 3.00 0.96 2.53
C LEU A 4 1.52 1.09 2.90
N LEU A 5 0.64 0.80 1.95
CA LEU A 5 -0.81 0.78 2.14
C LEU A 5 -1.24 -0.65 2.48
N VAL A 6 -1.84 -0.84 3.66
CA VAL A 6 -2.35 -2.15 4.10
C VAL A 6 -3.87 -2.07 4.15
N GLU A 7 -4.54 -2.52 3.08
CA GLU A 7 -6.00 -2.41 2.95
C GLU A 7 -6.57 -3.70 2.37
N ASP A 8 -7.45 -4.36 3.12
CA ASP A 8 -8.11 -5.63 2.76
C ASP A 8 -9.20 -5.45 1.68
N THR A 9 -9.74 -4.23 1.55
CA THR A 9 -10.78 -3.90 0.57
C THR A 9 -10.20 -3.28 -0.69
N VAL A 10 -10.37 -3.98 -1.83
CA VAL A 10 -9.88 -3.54 -3.14
C VAL A 10 -10.38 -2.16 -3.53
N GLY A 11 -11.68 -1.89 -3.40
CA GLY A 11 -12.26 -0.61 -3.82
C GLY A 11 -11.75 0.61 -3.04
N LEU A 12 -11.43 0.44 -1.76
CA LEU A 12 -10.84 1.51 -0.94
C LEU A 12 -9.34 1.64 -1.22
N GLY A 13 -8.64 0.51 -1.35
CA GLY A 13 -7.22 0.46 -1.66
C GLY A 13 -6.88 1.11 -3.00
N GLU A 14 -7.69 0.90 -4.04
CA GLU A 14 -7.51 1.55 -5.34
C GLU A 14 -7.64 3.07 -5.26
N ALA A 15 -8.66 3.59 -4.56
CA ALA A 15 -8.85 5.03 -4.41
C ALA A 15 -7.70 5.71 -3.65
N VAL A 16 -7.20 5.07 -2.60
CA VAL A 16 -6.08 5.60 -1.81
C VAL A 16 -4.76 5.49 -2.59
N ARG A 17 -4.54 4.39 -3.31
CA ARG A 17 -3.37 4.23 -4.20
C ARG A 17 -3.33 5.29 -5.29
N ASP A 18 -4.47 5.53 -5.94
CA ASP A 18 -4.57 6.51 -7.03
C ASP A 18 -4.19 7.91 -6.54
N GLN A 19 -4.70 8.31 -5.38
CA GLN A 19 -4.36 9.59 -4.75
C GLN A 19 -2.87 9.71 -4.38
N ILE A 20 -2.26 8.66 -3.81
CA ILE A 20 -0.84 8.66 -3.42
C ILE A 20 0.08 8.65 -4.65
N ALA A 21 -0.33 7.97 -5.72
CA ALA A 21 0.39 7.95 -6.99
C ALA A 21 0.34 9.30 -7.69
N ASP A 22 -0.80 10.00 -7.63
CA ASP A 22 -0.96 11.37 -8.16
C ASP A 22 -0.05 12.38 -7.43
N ASP A 23 0.16 12.19 -6.12
CA ASP A 23 1.14 12.93 -5.30
C ASP A 23 2.62 12.61 -5.64
N GLY A 24 2.88 11.70 -6.59
CA GLY A 24 4.22 11.30 -6.99
C GLY A 24 4.94 10.45 -5.93
N HIS A 25 4.19 9.73 -5.11
CA HIS A 25 4.72 8.83 -4.10
C HIS A 25 4.59 7.37 -4.55
N ALA A 26 5.62 6.57 -4.24
CA ALA A 26 5.59 5.15 -4.54
C ALA A 26 4.78 4.45 -3.44
N VAL A 27 3.68 3.81 -3.83
CA VAL A 27 2.80 3.08 -2.91
C VAL A 27 2.93 1.57 -3.13
N ASP A 28 3.25 0.86 -2.05
CA ASP A 28 3.22 -0.59 -2.00
C ASP A 28 1.91 -0.99 -1.32
N TRP A 29 0.95 -1.50 -2.09
CA TRP A 29 -0.36 -1.89 -1.57
C TRP A 29 -0.40 -3.41 -1.32
N VAL A 30 -0.74 -3.78 -0.09
CA VAL A 30 -0.89 -5.16 0.36
C VAL A 30 -2.27 -5.37 0.99
N GLN A 31 -2.92 -6.49 0.68
CA GLN A 31 -4.29 -6.77 1.11
C GLN A 31 -4.39 -7.57 2.41
N THR A 32 -3.27 -8.03 2.97
CA THR A 32 -3.27 -8.87 4.18
C THR A 32 -2.14 -8.50 5.12
N LEU A 33 -2.40 -8.59 6.43
CA LEU A 33 -1.41 -8.34 7.47
C LEU A 33 -0.15 -9.21 7.31
N GLY A 34 -0.32 -10.46 6.83
CA GLY A 34 0.81 -11.35 6.55
C GLY A 34 1.75 -10.85 5.45
N PHE A 35 1.21 -10.18 4.42
CA PHE A 35 2.02 -9.54 3.38
C PHE A 35 2.66 -8.22 3.87
N ALA A 36 1.98 -7.48 4.75
CA ALA A 36 2.55 -6.31 5.42
C ALA A 36 3.77 -6.71 6.27
N GLU A 37 3.66 -7.80 7.04
CA GLU A 37 4.74 -8.35 7.86
C GLU A 37 5.92 -8.90 7.04
N ALA A 38 5.70 -9.35 5.81
CA ALA A 38 6.76 -9.77 4.89
C ALA A 38 7.49 -8.57 4.27
N SER A 39 6.75 -7.50 3.94
CA SER A 39 7.30 -6.27 3.35
C SER A 39 8.14 -5.49 4.37
N VAL A 40 7.68 -5.38 5.62
CA VAL A 40 8.43 -4.71 6.71
C VAL A 40 9.74 -5.43 7.03
N ARG A 41 9.79 -6.76 6.88
CA ARG A 41 10.96 -7.58 7.26
C ARG A 41 12.04 -7.65 6.18
N THR A 42 11.72 -7.18 4.98
CA THR A 42 12.62 -7.22 3.80
C THR A 42 13.31 -5.85 3.56
N THR A 43 13.15 -4.89 4.47
CA THR A 43 13.84 -3.59 4.47
C THR A 43 14.99 -3.60 5.46
#